data_AF-A0A527ZEV4-F1
#
_entry.id   AF-A0A527ZEV4-F1
#
_cell.length_a   1.000
_cell.length_b   1.000
_cell.length_c   1.000
_cell.angle_alpha   90.00
_cell.angle_beta   90.00
_cell.angle_gamma   90.00
#
_symmetry.space_group_name_H-M   'P 1'
#
loop_
_entity.id
_entity.type
_entity.pdbx_description
1 polymer ?
#
loop_
_entity_poly.entity_id
_entity_poly.type
_entity_poly.pdbx_seq_one_letter_code
_entity_poly.pdbx_strand_id
1 'polypeptide(L)'
;PWKSGDLSTDESVARENISGFGNTTFHVGWIPDTFSDVSDRRFALVHIDVDLYEPTRDALAFFYDRVAAHGMIICDDYGSALCPGARKAFDQFFENRPEGIIELPTGQAIVVKAS
;
A
#
# COMPACT_ATOMS: atom_id res chain seq x y z
N PRO A 1 -9.44 -21.37 5.56
CA PRO A 1 -9.79 -20.62 4.33
C PRO A 1 -10.66 -19.41 4.65
N TRP A 2 -10.35 -18.26 4.07
CA TRP A 2 -11.19 -17.07 4.17
C TRP A 2 -12.51 -17.26 3.43
N LYS A 3 -13.53 -16.57 3.90
CA LYS A 3 -14.86 -16.50 3.31
C LYS A 3 -15.17 -15.05 2.94
N SER A 4 -16.07 -14.88 1.98
CA SER A 4 -16.58 -13.55 1.63
C SER A 4 -17.14 -12.88 2.88
N GLY A 5 -16.64 -11.68 3.18
CA GLY A 5 -17.00 -10.89 4.36
C GLY A 5 -16.05 -10.99 5.55
N ASP A 6 -15.11 -11.95 5.59
CA ASP A 6 -14.21 -12.11 6.75
C ASP A 6 -13.35 -10.85 7.02
N LEU A 7 -13.05 -10.07 5.98
CA LEU A 7 -12.24 -8.85 6.04
C LEU A 7 -13.07 -7.57 5.80
N SER A 8 -14.40 -7.68 5.67
CA SER A 8 -15.24 -6.49 5.46
C SER A 8 -15.50 -5.77 6.77
N THR A 9 -15.39 -4.45 6.76
CA THR A 9 -15.77 -3.57 7.86
C THR A 9 -16.52 -2.35 7.33
N ASP A 10 -17.43 -1.81 8.12
CA ASP A 10 -18.14 -0.58 7.77
C ASP A 10 -17.21 0.63 7.90
N GLU A 11 -17.31 1.57 6.95
CA GLU A 11 -16.56 2.82 6.95
C GLU A 11 -16.73 3.60 8.27
N SER A 12 -17.94 3.58 8.85
CA SER A 12 -18.23 4.28 10.11
C SER A 12 -17.36 3.79 11.27
N VAL A 13 -17.06 2.49 11.32
CA VAL A 13 -16.18 1.90 12.35
C VAL A 13 -14.76 2.44 12.19
N ALA A 14 -14.25 2.48 10.96
CA ALA A 14 -12.91 3.02 10.69
C ALA A 14 -12.80 4.51 11.07
N ARG A 15 -13.84 5.30 10.76
CA ARG A 15 -13.89 6.73 11.15
C ARG A 15 -13.96 6.93 12.66
N GLU A 16 -14.77 6.13 13.36
CA GLU A 16 -14.89 6.19 14.81
C GLU A 16 -13.54 5.88 15.49
N ASN A 17 -12.86 4.82 15.05
CA ASN A 17 -11.56 4.39 15.59
C ASN A 17 -10.47 5.46 15.53
N ILE A 18 -10.51 6.34 14.52
CA ILE A 18 -9.51 7.40 14.34
C ILE A 18 -10.06 8.82 14.58
N SER A 19 -11.27 8.93 15.16
CA SER A 19 -11.96 10.21 15.37
C SER A 19 -11.18 11.22 16.23
N GLY A 20 -10.22 10.76 17.04
CA GLY A 20 -9.30 11.60 17.78
C GLY A 20 -8.24 12.33 16.93
N PHE A 21 -8.09 11.97 15.65
CA PHE A 21 -7.10 12.56 14.74
C PHE A 21 -7.76 13.52 13.74
N GLY A 22 -7.46 14.82 13.87
CA GLY A 22 -8.10 15.87 13.06
C GLY A 22 -7.57 16.06 11.63
N ASN A 23 -6.51 15.35 11.24
CA ASN A 23 -5.90 15.47 9.90
C ASN A 23 -6.01 14.15 9.13
N THR A 24 -7.25 13.73 8.88
CA THR A 24 -7.57 12.46 8.23
C THR A 24 -8.51 12.70 7.04
N THR A 25 -8.30 11.97 5.95
CA THR A 25 -9.18 11.99 4.77
C THR A 25 -9.35 10.56 4.30
N PHE A 26 -10.59 10.17 4.03
CA PHE A 26 -10.95 8.83 3.59
C PHE A 26 -11.35 8.88 2.12
N HIS A 27 -10.83 7.93 1.34
CA HIS A 27 -11.20 7.70 -0.05
C HIS A 27 -11.85 6.33 -0.15
N VAL A 28 -13.18 6.31 -0.21
CA VAL A 28 -13.99 5.10 -0.06
C VAL A 28 -14.31 4.53 -1.43
N GLY A 29 -13.91 3.29 -1.67
CA GLY A 29 -14.12 2.61 -2.94
C GLY A 29 -13.05 1.56 -3.20
N TRP A 30 -13.12 0.95 -4.39
CA TRP A 30 -12.14 -0.03 -4.82
C TRP A 30 -10.86 0.64 -5.29
N ILE A 31 -9.72 -0.05 -5.14
CA ILE A 31 -8.44 0.35 -5.71
C ILE A 31 -8.31 -0.33 -7.08
N PRO A 32 -8.01 0.40 -8.18
CA PRO A 32 -7.46 1.76 -8.23
C PRO A 32 -8.45 2.90 -8.46
N ASP A 33 -9.77 2.64 -8.46
CA ASP A 33 -10.79 3.61 -8.88
C ASP A 33 -10.74 4.94 -8.08
N THR A 34 -10.36 4.88 -6.81
CA THR A 34 -10.27 6.05 -5.91
C THR A 34 -8.98 6.86 -6.05
N PHE A 35 -7.97 6.38 -6.77
CA PHE A 35 -6.65 7.04 -6.83
C PHE A 35 -6.69 8.43 -7.48
N SER A 36 -7.65 8.67 -8.38
CA SER A 36 -7.79 9.97 -9.04
C SER A 36 -8.00 11.12 -8.05
N ASP A 37 -8.65 10.86 -6.91
CA ASP A 37 -8.94 11.83 -5.85
C ASP A 37 -7.70 12.42 -5.18
N VAL A 38 -6.55 11.72 -5.27
CA VAL A 38 -5.29 12.13 -4.65
C VAL A 38 -4.17 12.32 -5.67
N SER A 39 -4.53 12.39 -6.96
CA SER A 39 -3.57 12.46 -8.06
C SER A 39 -2.71 13.73 -8.07
N ASP A 40 -3.18 14.80 -7.42
CA ASP A 40 -2.50 16.09 -7.25
C ASP A 40 -1.55 16.13 -6.04
N ARG A 41 -1.51 15.08 -5.23
CA ARG A 41 -0.71 15.03 -3.99
C ARG A 41 0.70 14.49 -4.20
N ARG A 42 1.53 14.68 -3.17
CA ARG A 42 2.83 14.03 -2.98
C ARG A 42 2.87 13.39 -1.60
N PHE A 43 3.55 12.27 -1.50
CA PHE A 43 3.57 11.44 -0.30
C PHE A 43 4.99 11.29 0.23
N ALA A 44 5.18 11.47 1.54
CA ALA A 44 6.43 11.12 2.21
C ALA A 44 6.49 9.62 2.55
N LEU A 45 5.32 9.00 2.73
CA LEU A 45 5.15 7.60 3.07
C LEU A 45 3.90 7.05 2.37
N VAL A 46 4.00 5.85 1.80
CA VAL A 46 2.87 5.06 1.29
C VAL A 46 2.96 3.67 1.91
N HIS A 47 1.91 3.27 2.63
CA HIS A 47 1.78 1.96 3.24
C HIS A 47 0.75 1.15 2.44
N ILE A 48 1.16 0.04 1.82
CA ILE A 48 0.34 -0.80 0.95
C ILE A 48 0.01 -2.09 1.70
N ASP A 49 -1.26 -2.29 2.00
CA ASP A 49 -1.82 -3.43 2.74
C ASP A 49 -3.13 -3.81 2.04
N VAL A 50 -3.01 -4.69 1.04
CA VAL A 50 -4.11 -5.07 0.13
C VAL A 50 -4.05 -6.54 -0.28
N ASP A 51 -3.13 -7.34 0.28
CA ASP A 51 -2.90 -8.78 0.10
C ASP A 51 -2.60 -9.29 -1.33
N LEU A 52 -3.36 -8.82 -2.31
CA LEU A 52 -3.48 -9.37 -3.66
C LEU A 52 -2.48 -8.72 -4.62
N TYR A 53 -2.17 -9.47 -5.68
CA TYR A 53 -1.22 -9.04 -6.70
C TYR A 53 -1.68 -7.78 -7.43
N GLU A 54 -2.90 -7.78 -7.98
CA GLU A 54 -3.43 -6.69 -8.80
C GLU A 54 -3.50 -5.34 -8.05
N PRO A 55 -4.14 -5.22 -6.87
CA PRO A 55 -4.18 -3.94 -6.16
C PRO A 55 -2.80 -3.50 -5.66
N THR A 56 -1.90 -4.43 -5.32
CA THR A 56 -0.51 -4.08 -4.96
C THR A 56 0.22 -3.48 -6.18
N ARG A 57 0.13 -4.13 -7.34
CA ARG A 57 0.72 -3.64 -8.60
C ARG A 57 0.17 -2.27 -8.96
N ASP A 58 -1.14 -2.08 -8.88
CA ASP A 58 -1.80 -0.84 -9.27
C ASP A 58 -1.48 0.30 -8.30
N ALA A 59 -1.39 0.02 -7.00
CA ALA A 59 -0.90 0.95 -6.00
C ALA A 59 0.55 1.38 -6.30
N LEU A 60 1.45 0.44 -6.57
CA LEU A 60 2.84 0.75 -6.93
C LEU A 60 2.93 1.61 -8.19
N ALA A 61 2.20 1.26 -9.24
CA ALA A 61 2.17 2.01 -10.49
C ALA A 61 1.66 3.45 -10.31
N PHE A 62 0.69 3.67 -9.41
CA PHE A 62 0.15 5.00 -9.16
C PHE A 62 1.00 5.82 -8.17
N PHE A 63 1.38 5.23 -7.04
CA PHE A 63 1.99 5.97 -5.95
C PHE A 63 3.49 6.16 -6.11
N TYR A 64 4.21 5.28 -6.81
CA TYR A 64 5.67 5.37 -6.90
C TYR A 64 6.16 6.73 -7.43
N ASP A 65 5.54 7.27 -8.48
CA ASP A 65 5.90 8.59 -9.04
C ASP A 65 5.44 9.77 -8.19
N ARG A 66 4.59 9.52 -7.18
CA ARG A 66 4.03 10.52 -6.28
C ARG A 66 4.69 10.52 -4.90
N VAL A 67 5.48 9.50 -4.59
CA VAL A 67 6.35 9.50 -3.43
C VAL A 67 7.49 10.49 -3.67
N ALA A 68 7.73 11.37 -2.70
CA ALA A 68 8.80 12.35 -2.76
C ALA A 68 10.18 11.66 -2.76
N ALA A 69 11.21 12.36 -3.23
CA ALA A 69 12.60 11.92 -3.09
C ALA A 69 12.89 11.54 -1.63
N HIS A 70 13.48 10.36 -1.42
CA HIS A 70 13.76 9.77 -0.10
C HIS A 70 12.52 9.42 0.74
N GLY A 71 11.33 9.51 0.17
CA GLY A 71 10.11 8.98 0.77
C GLY A 71 10.09 7.45 0.75
N MET A 72 9.16 6.86 1.49
CA MET A 72 9.12 5.40 1.68
C MET A 72 7.86 4.78 1.11
N ILE A 73 8.01 3.57 0.58
CA ILE A 73 6.92 2.67 0.23
C ILE A 73 7.08 1.41 1.08
N ILE A 74 6.01 1.02 1.76
CA ILE A 74 5.95 -0.19 2.59
C ILE A 74 4.94 -1.15 1.96
N CYS A 75 5.30 -2.42 1.86
CA CYS A 75 4.40 -3.52 1.53
C CYS A 75 4.19 -4.37 2.77
N ASP A 76 2.96 -4.41 3.30
CA ASP A 76 2.70 -5.07 4.57
C ASP A 76 2.85 -6.60 4.47
N ASP A 77 2.34 -7.18 3.38
CA ASP A 77 2.26 -8.62 3.15
C ASP A 77 3.46 -9.24 2.43
N TYR A 78 4.60 -8.55 2.34
CA TYR A 78 5.74 -9.00 1.53
C TYR A 78 6.24 -10.42 1.91
N GLY A 79 6.27 -10.72 3.20
CA GLY A 79 6.68 -12.00 3.78
C GLY A 79 5.52 -12.97 4.03
N SER A 80 4.29 -12.59 3.67
CA SER A 80 3.10 -13.40 3.92
C SER A 80 3.03 -14.61 2.98
N ALA A 81 3.05 -15.82 3.55
CA ALA A 81 2.81 -17.05 2.79
C ALA A 81 1.35 -17.20 2.35
N LEU A 82 0.41 -16.51 3.01
CA LEU A 82 -1.01 -16.52 2.67
C LEU A 82 -1.34 -15.53 1.54
N CYS A 83 -0.51 -14.49 1.38
CA CYS A 83 -0.70 -13.40 0.42
C CYS A 83 0.48 -13.32 -0.57
N PRO A 84 0.78 -14.39 -1.33
CA PRO A 84 1.95 -14.41 -2.21
C PRO A 84 1.87 -13.40 -3.36
N GLY A 85 0.67 -12.85 -3.61
CA GLY A 85 0.43 -11.84 -4.63
C GLY A 85 1.14 -10.52 -4.33
N ALA A 86 1.10 -10.05 -3.08
CA ALA A 86 1.76 -8.82 -2.66
C ALA A 86 3.26 -8.85 -2.92
N ARG A 87 3.94 -9.90 -2.45
CA ARG A 87 5.38 -10.12 -2.73
C ARG A 87 5.69 -10.11 -4.21
N LYS A 88 4.95 -10.90 -5.00
CA LYS A 88 5.19 -11.03 -6.44
C LYS A 88 5.05 -9.69 -7.16
N ALA A 89 4.05 -8.88 -6.83
CA ALA A 89 3.86 -7.55 -7.41
C ALA A 89 5.01 -6.61 -7.03
N PHE A 90 5.42 -6.64 -5.77
CA PHE A 90 6.49 -5.81 -5.24
C PHE A 90 7.85 -6.15 -5.87
N ASP A 91 8.22 -7.44 -5.91
CA ASP A 91 9.45 -7.93 -6.52
C ASP A 91 9.53 -7.53 -8.01
N GLN A 92 8.45 -7.75 -8.76
CA GLN A 92 8.40 -7.40 -10.19
C GLN A 92 8.50 -5.90 -10.43
N PHE A 93 7.91 -5.08 -9.56
CA PHE A 93 7.97 -3.64 -9.71
C PHE A 93 9.39 -3.12 -9.49
N PHE A 94 10.14 -3.64 -8.51
CA PHE A 94 11.47 -3.14 -8.17
C PHE A 94 12.64 -3.89 -8.85
N GLU A 95 12.40 -5.01 -9.53
CA GLU A 95 13.45 -5.85 -10.17
C GLU A 95 14.49 -5.07 -10.99
N ASN A 96 14.06 -4.03 -11.73
CA ASN A 96 14.92 -3.24 -12.62
C ASN A 96 15.08 -1.78 -12.16
N ARG A 97 14.78 -1.50 -10.89
CA ARG A 97 14.86 -0.17 -10.29
C ARG A 97 16.09 -0.07 -9.39
N PRO A 98 16.65 1.14 -9.20
CA PRO A 98 17.85 1.33 -8.39
C PRO A 98 17.62 1.09 -6.89
N GLU A 99 16.37 1.14 -6.43
CA GLU A 99 16.03 0.94 -5.03
C GLU A 99 16.13 -0.53 -4.60
N GLY A 100 16.81 -0.76 -3.48
CA GLY A 100 16.81 -2.07 -2.82
C GLY A 100 15.57 -2.28 -1.95
N ILE A 101 15.12 -3.53 -1.88
CA ILE A 101 14.05 -3.97 -0.98
C ILE A 101 14.65 -4.35 0.38
N ILE A 102 14.16 -3.73 1.45
CA ILE A 102 14.55 -4.02 2.84
C ILE A 102 13.43 -4.85 3.48
N GLU A 103 13.63 -6.15 3.60
CA GLU A 103 12.69 -7.05 4.29
C GLU A 103 12.83 -6.92 5.81
N LEU A 104 11.69 -6.81 6.51
CA LEU A 104 11.63 -6.70 7.96
C LEU A 104 11.31 -8.06 8.60
N PRO A 105 11.80 -8.33 9.83
CA PRO A 105 11.53 -9.59 10.54
C PRO A 105 10.05 -9.88 10.80
N THR A 106 9.19 -8.85 10.72
CA THR A 106 7.75 -8.94 10.95
C THR A 106 6.95 -9.19 9.67
N GLY A 107 7.61 -9.39 8.52
CA GLY A 107 6.97 -9.77 7.26
C GLY A 107 6.75 -8.61 6.28
N GLN A 108 6.97 -7.36 6.67
CA GLN A 108 6.88 -6.23 5.76
C GLN A 108 8.14 -6.08 4.89
N ALA A 109 8.04 -5.34 3.80
CA ALA A 109 9.18 -4.79 3.10
C ALA A 109 9.11 -3.27 2.99
N ILE A 110 10.26 -2.61 3.05
CA ILE A 110 10.42 -1.17 2.85
C ILE A 110 11.29 -0.92 1.62
N VAL A 111 10.88 0.04 0.79
CA VAL A 111 11.71 0.70 -0.22
C VAL A 111 11.80 2.18 0.12
N VAL A 112 13.03 2.72 0.11
CA VAL A 112 13.27 4.17 0.15
C VAL A 112 13.46 4.65 -1.29
N LYS A 113 12.55 5.49 -1.78
CA LYS A 113 12.58 6.01 -3.15
C LYS A 113 13.88 6.79 -3.38
N ALA A 114 14.55 6.51 -4.49
CA ALA A 114 15.65 7.32 -4.95
C ALA A 114 15.17 8.75 -5.29
N SER A 115 16.12 9.67 -5.49
CA SER A 115 15.85 11.08 -5.83
C SER A 115 14.88 11.25 -6.99
#